data_AF-A0A0P7EK59-F1
#
_entry.id   AF-A0A0P7EK59-F1
#
_cell.length_a   1.000
_cell.length_b   1.000
_cell.length_c   1.000
_cell.angle_alpha   90.00
_cell.angle_beta   90.00
_cell.angle_gamma   90.00
#
_symmetry.space_group_name_H-M   'P 1'
#
loop_
_entity.id
_entity.type
_entity.pdbx_description
1 polymer ?
#
loop_
_entity_poly.entity_id
_entity_poly.type
_entity_poly.pdbx_seq_one_letter_code
_entity_poly.pdbx_strand_id
1 'polypeptide(L)'
;MVKQQQFDYGYLFGAVCPATGQTEALVSPFVNKEAMTQHMRQISHATPVGRHAVVIIDGAGWHTYDTAAEFKNLTLIKLPPY
;
A
#
# COMPACT_ATOMS: atom_id res chain seq x y z
N MET A 1 31.94 15.68 15.60
CA MET A 1 31.77 15.13 14.24
C MET A 1 30.65 14.11 14.30
N VAL A 2 29.48 14.40 13.70
CA VAL A 2 28.39 13.42 13.58
C VAL A 2 28.72 12.51 12.41
N LYS A 3 28.79 11.19 12.64
CA LYS A 3 28.90 10.18 11.59
C LYS A 3 27.49 9.76 11.21
N GLN A 4 27.08 9.98 9.96
CA GLN A 4 25.86 9.40 9.44
C GLN A 4 26.08 7.87 9.37
N GLN A 5 25.29 7.10 10.11
CA GLN A 5 25.23 5.66 9.91
C GLN A 5 24.41 5.40 8.65
N GLN A 6 25.04 4.76 7.66
CA GLN A 6 24.35 4.18 6.52
C GLN A 6 24.08 2.72 6.82
N PHE A 7 22.82 2.33 6.66
CA PHE A 7 22.38 0.94 6.73
C PHE A 7 21.86 0.57 5.34
N ASP A 8 22.02 -0.69 4.96
CA ASP A 8 21.26 -1.25 3.85
C ASP A 8 19.82 -1.47 4.32
N TYR A 9 18.86 -1.04 3.52
CA TYR A 9 17.44 -1.16 3.83
C TYR A 9 16.63 -1.53 2.58
N GLY A 10 15.49 -2.13 2.83
CA GLY A 10 14.44 -2.36 1.85
C GLY A 10 13.09 -2.21 2.54
N TYR A 11 12.07 -1.86 1.76
CA TYR A 11 10.73 -1.65 2.27
C TYR A 11 9.78 -2.71 1.72
N LEU A 12 8.91 -3.21 2.58
CA LEU A 12 7.85 -4.14 2.23
C LEU A 12 6.51 -3.44 2.39
N PHE A 13 5.77 -3.33 1.30
CA PHE A 13 4.35 -3.02 1.32
C PHE A 13 3.60 -4.36 1.30
N GLY A 14 2.69 -4.57 2.24
CA GLY A 14 1.93 -5.80 2.34
C GLY A 14 0.48 -5.52 2.69
N ALA A 15 -0.42 -6.24 2.05
CA ALA A 15 -1.84 -6.21 2.34
C ALA A 15 -2.39 -7.63 2.37
N VAL A 16 -3.24 -7.93 3.35
CA VAL A 16 -3.92 -9.21 3.49
C VAL A 16 -5.43 -8.98 3.51
N CYS A 17 -6.18 -9.81 2.80
CA CYS A 17 -7.64 -9.87 2.94
C CYS A 17 -8.00 -10.70 4.18
N PRO A 18 -8.58 -10.11 5.24
CA PRO A 18 -8.88 -10.86 6.47
C PRO A 18 -9.88 -12.00 6.27
N ALA A 19 -10.74 -11.90 5.25
CA ALA A 19 -11.78 -12.89 4.97
C ALA A 19 -11.27 -14.11 4.21
N THR A 20 -10.24 -13.97 3.37
CA THR A 20 -9.76 -15.03 2.46
C THR A 20 -8.32 -15.45 2.69
N GLY A 21 -7.53 -14.65 3.42
CA GLY A 21 -6.09 -14.85 3.59
C GLY A 21 -5.24 -14.52 2.36
N GLN A 22 -5.85 -14.12 1.24
CA GLN A 22 -5.13 -13.67 0.05
C GLN A 22 -4.28 -12.44 0.38
N THR A 23 -3.05 -12.43 -0.13
CA THR A 23 -2.05 -11.44 0.24
C THR A 23 -1.35 -10.94 -1.01
N GLU A 24 -1.16 -9.62 -1.09
CA GLU A 24 -0.32 -8.97 -2.10
C GLU A 24 0.85 -8.28 -1.39
N ALA A 25 2.01 -8.26 -2.04
CA ALA A 25 3.21 -7.69 -1.47
C ALA A 25 4.14 -7.10 -2.52
N LEU A 26 4.75 -5.96 -2.17
CA LEU A 26 5.74 -5.28 -3.00
C LEU A 26 6.99 -4.96 -2.16
N VAL A 27 8.14 -5.46 -2.61
CA VAL A 27 9.45 -5.05 -2.09
C VAL A 27 9.95 -3.87 -2.92
N SER A 28 10.37 -2.79 -2.27
CA SER A 28 10.83 -1.56 -2.90
C SER A 28 12.06 -1.00 -2.18
N PRO A 29 13.04 -0.42 -2.91
CA PRO A 29 14.12 0.34 -2.29
C PRO A 29 13.66 1.71 -1.75
N PHE A 30 12.43 2.14 -2.05
CA PHE A 30 11.88 3.44 -1.66
C PHE A 30 10.48 3.32 -1.02
N VAL A 31 10.16 4.25 -0.12
CA VAL A 31 8.79 4.45 0.38
C VAL A 31 8.26 5.78 -0.13
N ASN A 32 7.35 5.71 -1.10
CA ASN A 32 6.74 6.87 -1.72
C ASN A 32 5.37 6.51 -2.29
N LYS A 33 4.68 7.52 -2.84
CA LYS A 33 3.37 7.36 -3.45
C LYS A 33 3.41 6.45 -4.67
N GLU A 34 4.49 6.50 -5.45
CA GLU A 34 4.65 5.66 -6.64
C GLU A 34 4.65 4.18 -6.27
N ALA A 35 5.46 3.79 -5.26
CA ALA A 35 5.47 2.42 -4.74
C ALA A 35 4.10 2.02 -4.16
N MET A 36 3.42 2.93 -3.45
CA MET A 36 2.07 2.68 -2.94
C MET A 36 1.06 2.46 -4.08
N THR A 37 1.09 3.26 -5.15
CA THR A 37 0.23 3.08 -6.33
C THR A 37 0.51 1.74 -7.02
N GLN A 38 1.77 1.32 -7.12
CA GLN A 38 2.12 -0.01 -7.65
C GLN A 38 1.54 -1.12 -6.78
N HIS A 39 1.59 -0.97 -5.46
CA HIS A 39 0.96 -1.93 -4.55
C HIS A 39 -0.57 -1.94 -4.69
N MET A 40 -1.22 -0.78 -4.85
CA MET A 40 -2.67 -0.71 -5.14
C MET A 40 -3.03 -1.39 -6.46
N ARG A 41 -2.16 -1.32 -7.49
CA ARG A 41 -2.35 -2.04 -8.74
C ARG A 41 -2.34 -3.56 -8.56
N GLN A 42 -1.43 -4.09 -7.74
CA GLN A 42 -1.41 -5.52 -7.41
C GLN A 42 -2.74 -5.95 -6.76
N ILE A 43 -3.21 -5.21 -5.75
CA ILE A 43 -4.49 -5.48 -5.08
C ILE A 43 -5.66 -5.37 -6.08
N SER A 44 -5.70 -4.33 -6.91
CA SER A 44 -6.74 -4.13 -7.92
C SER A 44 -6.79 -5.29 -8.92
N HIS A 45 -5.64 -5.80 -9.38
CA HIS A 45 -5.55 -6.95 -10.28
C HIS A 45 -5.92 -8.28 -9.61
N ALA A 46 -5.52 -8.47 -8.34
CA ALA A 46 -5.84 -9.65 -7.57
C ALA A 46 -7.32 -9.70 -7.12
N THR A 47 -7.99 -8.55 -7.10
CA THR A 47 -9.41 -8.45 -6.73
C THR A 47 -10.27 -9.20 -7.75
N PRO A 48 -11.04 -10.23 -7.33
CA PRO A 48 -11.86 -11.01 -8.26
C PRO A 48 -12.89 -10.16 -8.99
N VAL A 49 -13.23 -10.55 -10.23
CA VAL A 49 -14.29 -9.90 -11.00
C VAL A 49 -15.60 -9.89 -10.20
N GLY A 50 -16.27 -8.73 -10.16
CA GLY A 50 -17.50 -8.53 -9.38
C GLY A 50 -17.27 -8.27 -7.88
N ARG A 51 -16.01 -8.15 -7.43
CA ARG A 51 -15.66 -7.70 -6.08
C ARG A 51 -15.04 -6.30 -6.10
N HIS A 52 -15.11 -5.63 -4.95
CA HIS A 52 -14.48 -4.34 -4.70
C HIS A 52 -13.57 -4.45 -3.48
N ALA A 53 -12.31 -4.06 -3.62
CA ALA A 53 -11.35 -4.05 -2.52
C ALA A 53 -11.52 -2.77 -1.68
N VAL A 54 -11.59 -2.95 -0.36
CA VAL A 54 -11.50 -1.87 0.61
C VAL A 54 -10.20 -2.05 1.37
N VAL A 55 -9.28 -1.10 1.21
CA VAL A 55 -7.95 -1.15 1.82
C VAL A 55 -7.89 -0.15 2.97
N ILE A 56 -7.59 -0.64 4.16
CA ILE A 56 -7.43 0.19 5.36
C ILE A 56 -5.97 0.66 5.44
N ILE A 57 -5.77 1.97 5.59
CA ILE A 57 -4.45 2.60 5.62
C ILE A 57 -4.31 3.55 6.82
N ASP A 58 -3.08 3.78 7.25
CA ASP A 58 -2.77 4.72 8.33
C ASP A 58 -2.54 6.18 7.84
N GLY A 59 -2.00 7.00 8.73
CA GLY A 59 -1.67 8.41 8.55
C GLY A 59 -0.52 8.74 7.59
N ALA A 60 0.33 7.79 7.21
CA ALA A 60 1.63 8.04 6.59
C ALA A 60 1.56 8.89 5.31
N GLY A 61 2.64 9.63 5.02
CA GLY A 61 2.68 10.61 3.92
C GLY A 61 2.48 10.01 2.52
N TRP A 62 2.73 8.70 2.36
CA TRP A 62 2.49 7.95 1.12
C TRP A 62 1.14 7.20 1.11
N HIS A 63 0.40 7.21 2.22
CA HIS A 63 -0.95 6.66 2.36
C HIS A 63 -2.00 7.75 2.11
N THR A 64 -2.19 8.10 0.85
CA THR A 64 -3.08 9.19 0.41
C THR A 64 -4.06 8.71 -0.66
N TYR A 65 -5.26 9.29 -0.71
CA TYR A 65 -6.35 8.83 -1.59
C TYR A 65 -5.98 8.83 -3.09
N ASP A 66 -5.08 9.71 -3.52
CA ASP A 66 -4.61 9.79 -4.91
C ASP A 66 -3.86 8.54 -5.38
N THR A 67 -3.26 7.75 -4.47
CA THR A 67 -2.56 6.51 -4.87
C THR A 67 -3.49 5.40 -5.32
N ALA A 68 -4.81 5.57 -5.13
CA ALA A 68 -5.83 4.62 -5.58
C ALA A 68 -6.80 5.21 -6.63
N ALA A 69 -6.66 6.49 -6.98
CA ALA A 69 -7.66 7.22 -7.76
C ALA A 69 -7.90 6.66 -9.18
N GLU A 70 -6.92 5.96 -9.76
CA GLU A 70 -7.05 5.36 -11.09
C GLU A 70 -7.82 4.02 -11.10
N PHE A 71 -8.00 3.38 -9.94
CA PHE A 71 -8.60 2.05 -9.85
C PHE A 71 -10.10 2.13 -9.54
N LYS A 72 -10.92 1.51 -10.40
CA LYS A 72 -12.38 1.54 -10.26
C LYS A 72 -12.94 0.53 -9.26
N ASN A 73 -12.15 -0.47 -8.90
CA ASN A 73 -12.54 -1.61 -8.05
C ASN A 73 -11.84 -1.61 -6.69
N LEU A 74 -11.26 -0.47 -6.29
CA LEU A 74 -10.52 -0.33 -5.04
C LEU A 74 -10.84 1.02 -4.38
N THR A 75 -10.99 1.03 -3.06
CA THR A 75 -11.15 2.25 -2.28
C THR A 75 -10.31 2.19 -1.01
N LEU A 76 -9.69 3.32 -0.66
CA LEU A 76 -8.95 3.45 0.58
C LEU A 76 -9.84 3.97 1.71
N ILE A 77 -9.66 3.43 2.91
CA ILE A 77 -10.21 3.98 4.16
C ILE A 77 -9.04 4.33 5.05
N LYS A 78 -8.96 5.61 5.43
CA LYS A 78 -7.92 6.10 6.34
C LYS A 78 -8.37 5.97 7.79
N LEU A 79 -7.53 5.38 8.63
CA LEU A 79 -7.74 5.33 10.07
C LEU A 79 -7.66 6.74 10.68
N PRO A 80 -8.38 7.02 11.78
CA PRO A 80 -8.20 8.24 12.55
C PRO A 80 -6.72 8.40 12.97
N PRO A 81 -6.23 9.65 13.09
CA PRO A 81 -4.90 9.88 13.66
C PRO A 81 -4.84 9.36 15.10
N TYR A 82 -3.64 8.98 15.52
CA TYR A 82 -3.35 8.63 16.91
C TYR A 82 -3.33 9.88 17.78
#